data_AF-L8JLU8-F1
#
_entry.id   AF-L8JLU8-F1
#
_cell.length_a   1.000
_cell.length_b   1.000
_cell.length_c   1.000
_cell.angle_alpha   90.00
_cell.angle_beta   90.00
_cell.angle_gamma   90.00
#
_symmetry.space_group_name_H-M   'P 1'
#
loop_
_entity.id
_entity.type
_entity.pdbx_description
1 polymer ?
#
loop_
_entity_poly.entity_id
_entity_poly.type
_entity_poly.pdbx_seq_one_letter_code
_entity_poly.pdbx_strand_id
1 'polypeptide(L)'
;MASKHDGTTLKLRFVLNPFSFVFLLPGMEQYHIVLETLDTEEATYIWHVDKNRQLLWQKLRSIDQDLNIIRNKGRQTFLEKQPENFSRLIHDYTDERKGFVIWKDHLEERLL
;
A
#
# COMPACT_ATOMS: atom_id res chain seq x y z
N MET A 1 12.25 6.26 0.54
CA MET A 1 11.26 5.24 0.98
C MET A 1 11.90 3.93 1.39
N ALA A 2 12.92 3.44 0.66
CA ALA A 2 13.63 2.20 1.04
C ALA A 2 14.13 2.17 2.50
N SER A 3 14.63 3.31 3.02
CA SER A 3 15.07 3.43 4.42
C SER A 3 13.95 3.46 5.47
N LYS A 4 12.69 3.68 5.06
CA LYS A 4 11.51 3.70 5.95
C LYS A 4 10.85 2.31 6.07
N HIS A 5 11.26 1.33 5.26
CA HIS A 5 10.69 0.00 5.31
C HIS A 5 11.19 -0.79 6.53
N ASP A 6 10.28 -1.27 7.38
CA ASP A 6 10.64 -2.19 8.46
C ASP A 6 10.70 -3.65 7.97
N GLY A 7 11.86 -4.01 7.42
CA GLY A 7 12.18 -5.37 6.96
C GLY A 7 12.31 -6.41 8.07
N THR A 8 12.43 -6.00 9.34
CA THR A 8 12.53 -6.92 10.48
C THR A 8 11.16 -7.46 10.88
N THR A 9 10.11 -6.68 10.66
CA THR A 9 8.73 -7.05 10.94
C THR A 9 8.06 -7.71 9.74
N LEU A 10 8.23 -7.15 8.54
CA LEU A 10 7.69 -7.73 7.30
C LEU A 10 8.74 -7.69 6.20
N LYS A 11 9.07 -8.85 5.61
CA LYS A 11 9.93 -8.88 4.43
C LYS A 11 9.23 -8.20 3.26
N LEU A 12 9.97 -7.42 2.46
CA LEU A 12 9.51 -6.90 1.17
C LEU A 12 8.98 -8.05 0.30
N ARG A 13 7.78 -7.89 -0.26
CA ARG A 13 7.15 -8.89 -1.13
C ARG A 13 6.96 -8.32 -2.53
N PHE A 14 7.07 -9.17 -3.54
CA PHE A 14 6.87 -8.82 -4.94
C PHE A 14 5.64 -9.54 -5.49
N VAL A 15 4.82 -8.82 -6.26
CA VAL A 15 3.76 -9.35 -7.11
C VAL A 15 4.22 -9.14 -8.55
N LEU A 16 4.22 -10.16 -9.39
CA LEU A 16 4.92 -10.10 -10.69
C LEU A 16 4.07 -9.60 -11.86
N ASN A 17 2.74 -9.56 -11.73
CA ASN A 17 1.87 -9.18 -12.83
C ASN A 17 0.62 -8.41 -12.36
N PRO A 18 0.56 -7.08 -12.54
CA PRO A 18 1.68 -6.20 -12.89
C PRO A 18 2.77 -6.22 -11.80
N PHE A 19 3.97 -5.74 -12.11
CA PHE A 19 5.06 -5.74 -11.14
C PHE A 19 4.77 -4.73 -10.01
N SER A 20 4.46 -5.24 -8.83
CA SER A 20 4.14 -4.45 -7.65
C SER A 20 4.95 -4.90 -6.44
N PHE A 21 5.13 -3.99 -5.50
CA PHE A 21 5.80 -4.24 -4.23
C PHE A 21 4.80 -4.10 -3.09
N VAL A 22 4.91 -4.99 -2.10
CA VAL A 22 4.19 -4.87 -0.84
C VAL A 22 5.19 -4.73 0.30
N PHE A 23 5.10 -3.64 1.04
CA PHE A 23 6.01 -3.32 2.12
C PHE A 23 5.31 -2.67 3.31
N LEU A 24 5.94 -2.75 4.47
CA LEU A 24 5.48 -2.12 5.71
C LEU A 24 6.22 -0.81 5.95
N LEU A 25 5.47 0.26 6.17
CA LEU A 25 5.94 1.53 6.72
C LEU A 25 5.38 1.71 8.15
N PRO A 26 6.24 1.83 9.17
CA PRO A 26 5.79 2.23 10.50
C PRO A 26 5.52 3.74 10.52
N GLY A 27 4.26 4.13 10.71
CA GLY A 27 3.85 5.52 10.96
C GLY A 27 4.00 5.88 12.43
N MET A 28 3.52 7.07 12.80
CA MET A 28 3.56 7.55 14.20
C MET A 28 2.66 6.70 15.09
N GLU A 29 1.38 6.60 14.74
CA GLU A 29 0.35 5.91 15.52
C GLU A 29 -0.08 4.57 14.93
N GLN A 30 0.29 4.29 13.68
CA GLN A 30 -0.17 3.12 12.93
C GLN A 30 0.95 2.41 12.16
N TYR A 31 0.72 1.16 11.81
CA TYR A 31 1.43 0.42 10.78
C TYR A 31 0.70 0.58 9.45
N HIS A 32 1.45 0.80 8.37
CA HIS A 32 0.89 0.96 7.04
C HIS A 32 1.47 -0.09 6.11
N ILE A 33 0.61 -0.97 5.59
CA ILE A 33 0.98 -1.89 4.53
C ILE A 33 0.69 -1.19 3.21
N VAL A 34 1.72 -1.04 2.38
CA VAL A 34 1.65 -0.33 1.11
C VAL A 34 1.78 -1.34 -0.02
N LEU A 35 0.85 -1.31 -0.96
CA LEU A 35 0.96 -1.94 -2.29
C LEU A 35 1.19 -0.83 -3.32
N GLU A 36 2.32 -0.92 -4.01
CA GLU A 36 2.74 0.03 -5.05
C GLU A 36 3.05 -0.72 -6.34
N THR A 37 2.45 -0.32 -7.46
CA THR A 37 2.76 -0.89 -8.78
C THR A 37 3.77 -0.01 -9.51
N LEU A 38 4.81 -0.63 -10.07
CA LEU A 38 5.80 0.05 -10.91
C LEU A 38 5.23 0.32 -12.32
N ASP A 39 5.66 1.40 -12.96
CA ASP A 39 5.53 1.64 -14.41
C ASP A 39 4.10 1.61 -14.98
N THR A 40 3.09 1.94 -14.16
CA THR A 40 1.70 2.07 -14.61
C THR A 40 1.04 3.29 -13.94
N GLU A 41 0.10 3.94 -14.63
CA GLU A 41 -0.78 5.00 -14.09
C GLU A 41 -1.81 4.41 -13.09
N GLU A 42 -1.32 3.67 -12.10
CA GLU A 42 -2.16 3.06 -11.07
C GLU A 42 -2.20 3.94 -9.81
N ALA A 43 -2.83 3.41 -8.76
CA ALA A 43 -2.90 4.05 -7.46
C ALA A 43 -2.03 3.29 -6.45
N THR A 44 -1.47 4.00 -5.47
CA THR A 44 -0.94 3.38 -4.26
C THR A 44 -2.09 2.95 -3.37
N TYR A 45 -2.01 1.75 -2.83
CA TYR A 45 -3.00 1.18 -1.92
C TYR A 45 -2.39 0.99 -0.55
N ILE A 46 -3.06 1.48 0.50
CA ILE A 46 -2.52 1.52 1.85
C ILE A 46 -3.55 0.95 2.81
N TRP A 47 -3.20 -0.13 3.49
CA TRP A 47 -3.96 -0.63 4.63
C TRP A 47 -3.36 -0.08 5.93
N HIS A 48 -4.21 0.51 6.76
CA HIS A 48 -3.86 1.09 8.04
C HIS A 48 -4.20 0.10 9.16
N VAL A 49 -3.28 -0.05 10.12
CA VAL A 49 -3.44 -0.92 11.28
C VAL A 49 -2.93 -0.17 12.49
N ASP A 50 -3.68 -0.19 13.58
CA ASP A 50 -3.19 0.34 14.85
C ASP A 50 -1.84 -0.30 15.21
N LYS A 51 -0.97 0.44 15.91
CA LYS A 51 0.42 0.06 16.19
C LYS A 51 0.55 -1.04 17.26
N ASN A 52 -0.15 -2.14 17.02
CA ASN A 52 -0.20 -3.36 17.80
C ASN A 52 0.26 -4.53 16.92
N ARG A 53 1.33 -5.21 17.32
CA ARG A 53 1.92 -6.32 16.55
C ARG A 53 0.95 -7.48 16.35
N GLN A 54 0.08 -7.77 17.33
CA GLN A 54 -0.90 -8.85 17.21
C GLN A 54 -1.98 -8.51 16.17
N LEU A 55 -2.48 -7.28 16.17
CA LEU A 55 -3.41 -6.79 15.15
C LEU A 55 -2.77 -6.77 13.76
N LEU A 56 -1.49 -6.39 13.67
CA LEU A 56 -0.73 -6.44 12.42
C LEU A 56 -0.69 -7.85 11.84
N TRP A 57 -0.36 -8.87 12.64
CA TRP A 57 -0.34 -10.27 12.17
C TRP A 57 -1.71 -10.76 11.69
N GLN A 58 -2.79 -10.35 12.36
CA GLN A 58 -4.16 -10.68 11.93
C GLN A 58 -4.50 -9.98 10.61
N LYS A 59 -4.22 -8.68 10.49
CA LYS A 59 -4.47 -7.91 9.27
C LYS A 59 -3.65 -8.41 8.09
N LEU A 60 -2.40 -8.86 8.29
CA LEU A 60 -1.60 -9.43 7.20
C LEU A 60 -2.29 -10.62 6.52
N ARG A 61 -3.01 -11.45 7.29
CA ARG A 61 -3.79 -12.56 6.71
C ARG A 61 -4.97 -12.08 5.86
N SER A 62 -5.67 -11.02 6.28
CA SER A 62 -6.74 -10.45 5.46
C SER A 62 -6.18 -9.75 4.22
N ILE A 63 -5.04 -9.06 4.34
CA ILE A 63 -4.36 -8.43 3.21
C ILE A 63 -3.93 -9.49 2.19
N ASP A 64 -3.49 -10.68 2.61
CA ASP A 64 -3.18 -11.75 1.66
C ASP A 64 -4.42 -12.20 0.86
N GLN A 65 -5.62 -12.14 1.46
CA GLN A 65 -6.87 -12.40 0.74
C GLN A 65 -7.19 -11.25 -0.23
N ASP A 66 -6.99 -10.01 0.19
CA ASP A 66 -7.17 -8.83 -0.67
C ASP A 66 -6.24 -8.86 -1.88
N LEU A 67 -4.96 -9.17 -1.67
CA LEU A 67 -3.97 -9.33 -2.73
C LEU A 67 -4.35 -10.46 -3.69
N ASN A 68 -4.92 -11.57 -3.19
CA ASN A 68 -5.45 -12.63 -4.05
C ASN A 68 -6.64 -12.18 -4.89
N ILE A 69 -7.53 -11.34 -4.33
CA ILE A 69 -8.65 -10.75 -5.09
C ILE A 69 -8.12 -9.82 -6.16
N ILE A 70 -7.20 -8.92 -5.82
CA ILE A 70 -6.58 -7.98 -6.77
C ILE A 70 -5.92 -8.76 -7.91
N ARG A 71 -5.15 -9.81 -7.58
CA ARG A 71 -4.47 -10.64 -8.58
C ARG A 71 -5.42 -11.40 -9.50
N ASN A 72 -6.46 -12.01 -8.95
CA ASN A 72 -7.29 -12.98 -9.68
C ASN A 72 -8.55 -12.36 -10.29
N LYS A 73 -9.02 -11.24 -9.73
CA LYS A 73 -10.29 -10.57 -10.11
C LYS A 73 -10.11 -9.10 -10.48
N GLY A 74 -8.93 -8.53 -10.23
CA GLY A 74 -8.62 -7.14 -10.53
C GLY A 74 -8.90 -6.17 -9.38
N ARG A 75 -8.32 -4.97 -9.50
CA ARG A 75 -8.39 -3.89 -8.51
C ARG A 75 -9.80 -3.35 -8.30
N GLN A 76 -10.58 -3.24 -9.37
CA GLN A 76 -11.96 -2.74 -9.32
C GLN A 76 -12.84 -3.60 -8.39
N THR A 77 -12.79 -4.92 -8.57
CA THR A 77 -13.53 -5.86 -7.71
C THR A 77 -13.11 -5.79 -6.24
N PHE A 78 -11.85 -5.49 -5.96
CA PHE A 78 -11.40 -5.26 -4.58
C PHE A 78 -11.97 -3.95 -4.02
N LEU A 79 -11.93 -2.86 -4.79
CA LEU A 79 -12.43 -1.54 -4.35
C LEU A 79 -13.93 -1.51 -4.09
N GLU A 80 -14.72 -2.25 -4.87
CA GLU A 80 -16.16 -2.38 -4.67
C GLU A 80 -16.54 -2.99 -3.31
N LYS A 81 -15.61 -3.68 -2.65
CA LYS A 81 -15.81 -4.22 -1.28
C LYS A 81 -15.71 -3.16 -0.19
N GLN A 82 -15.32 -1.92 -0.52
CA GLN A 82 -15.12 -0.83 0.44
C GLN A 82 -14.24 -1.25 1.62
N PRO A 83 -12.95 -1.55 1.38
CA PRO A 83 -12.05 -2.03 2.42
C PRO A 83 -11.95 -1.02 3.59
N GLU A 84 -12.04 -1.52 4.81
CA GLU A 84 -11.92 -0.70 6.02
C GLU A 84 -10.46 -0.32 6.32
N ASN A 85 -10.30 0.88 6.90
CA ASN A 85 -9.00 1.46 7.27
C ASN A 85 -8.02 1.41 6.09
N PHE A 86 -8.46 1.99 4.98
CA PHE A 86 -7.80 1.89 3.70
C PHE A 86 -7.71 3.25 3.00
N SER A 87 -6.54 3.54 2.42
CA SER A 87 -6.33 4.68 1.54
C SER A 87 -5.96 4.23 0.14
N ARG A 88 -6.51 4.94 -0.85
CA ARG A 88 -6.10 4.85 -2.25
C ARG A 88 -5.54 6.21 -2.68
N LEU A 89 -4.29 6.25 -3.10
CA LEU A 89 -3.65 7.46 -3.63
C LEU A 89 -3.51 7.30 -5.15
N ILE A 90 -4.35 8.00 -5.91
CA ILE A 90 -4.27 8.00 -7.36
C ILE A 90 -3.04 8.80 -7.78
N HIS A 91 -2.24 8.25 -8.69
CA HIS A 91 -1.12 8.98 -9.25
C HIS A 91 -1.62 9.92 -10.34
N ASP A 92 -1.21 11.19 -10.27
CA ASP A 92 -1.38 12.15 -11.35
C ASP A 92 0.00 12.50 -11.91
N TYR A 93 0.36 11.87 -13.04
CA TYR A 93 1.62 12.09 -13.74
C TYR A 93 1.47 13.02 -14.95
N THR A 94 0.40 13.83 -15.02
CA THR A 94 0.24 14.83 -16.11
C THR A 94 1.44 15.77 -16.22
N ASP A 95 2.16 16.00 -15.13
CA ASP A 95 3.50 16.61 -15.10
C ASP A 95 4.47 15.66 -14.37
N GLU A 96 5.27 14.90 -15.12
CA GLU A 96 6.23 13.93 -14.58
C GLU A 96 7.15 14.52 -13.51
N ARG A 97 7.53 15.81 -13.62
CA ARG A 97 8.41 16.47 -12.65
C ARG A 97 7.71 16.75 -11.33
N LYS A 98 6.38 16.90 -11.33
CA LYS A 98 5.57 17.18 -10.14
C LYS A 98 4.88 15.95 -9.57
N GLY A 99 4.56 14.95 -10.40
CA GLY A 99 3.78 13.78 -10.00
C GLY A 99 4.39 13.04 -8.82
N PHE A 100 5.71 12.82 -8.84
CA PHE A 100 6.41 12.19 -7.71
C PHE A 100 6.35 13.02 -6.43
N VAL A 101 6.49 14.35 -6.52
CA VAL A 101 6.46 15.23 -5.34
C VAL A 101 5.07 15.24 -4.71
N ILE A 102 4.02 15.44 -5.53
CA ILE A 102 2.62 15.43 -5.08
C ILE A 102 2.26 14.09 -4.47
N TRP A 103 2.62 12.99 -5.14
CA TRP A 103 2.41 11.65 -4.61
C TRP A 103 3.11 11.43 -3.28
N LYS A 104 4.37 11.86 -3.16
CA LYS A 104 5.15 11.71 -1.93
C LYS A 104 4.49 12.49 -0.78
N ASP A 105 4.04 13.72 -1.04
CA ASP A 105 3.38 14.55 -0.03
C ASP A 105 2.06 13.90 0.42
N HIS A 106 1.22 13.44 -0.51
CA HIS A 106 0.00 12.70 -0.19
C HIS A 106 0.28 11.41 0.60
N LEU A 107 1.36 10.70 0.28
CA LEU A 107 1.75 9.52 1.03
C LEU A 107 2.13 9.90 2.46
N GLU A 108 2.99 10.91 2.64
CA GLU A 108 3.46 11.34 3.96
C GLU A 108 2.30 11.83 4.84
N GLU A 109 1.30 12.52 4.27
CA GLU A 109 0.06 12.88 4.97
C GLU A 109 -0.73 11.67 5.51
N ARG A 110 -0.73 10.54 4.79
CA ARG A 110 -1.43 9.31 5.22
C ARG A 110 -0.65 8.47 6.23
N LEU A 111 0.64 8.77 6.43
CA LEU A 111 1.51 8.06 7.37
C LEU A 111 1.64 8.76 8.73
N LEU A 112 1.05 9.95 8.88
CA LEU A 112 0.87 10.64 10.16
C LEU A 112 -0.13 9.86 11.03
#